data_AF-A0A5P1DEC0-F1
#
_entry.id   AF-A0A5P1DEC0-F1
#
_cell.length_a   1.000
_cell.length_b   1.000
_cell.length_c   1.000
_cell.angle_alpha   90.00
_cell.angle_beta   90.00
_cell.angle_gamma   90.00
#
_symmetry.space_group_name_H-M   'P 1'
#
loop_
_entity.id
_entity.type
_entity.pdbx_description
1 polymer ?
#
loop_
_entity_poly.entity_id
_entity_poly.type
_entity_poly.pdbx_seq_one_letter_code
_entity_poly.pdbx_strand_id
1 'polypeptide(L)'
;MEKFLLSSDQSEFGDRPSVAAFLRKTLMTFPSAETTWMLVPATPEEIEWTPYGYKHSPSTLVPWRAVIASTLVGPAKYRPGIAIEKLEREAYKNGVPTTNGKPWRVMEFSHCIGASHGKLSRWVRIELSAGAIHGHPISEQEFRRLTN
;
A
#
# COMPACT_ATOMS: atom_id res chain seq x y z
N MET A 1 -24.44 21.55 -53.93
CA MET A 1 -25.66 20.73 -53.83
C MET A 1 -25.97 20.65 -52.35
N GLU A 2 -26.63 21.68 -51.83
CA GLU A 2 -28.08 21.75 -51.50
C GLU A 2 -28.25 21.33 -50.02
N LYS A 3 -28.45 22.21 -49.03
CA LYS A 3 -29.49 23.24 -48.78
C LYS A 3 -30.93 22.76 -49.06
N PHE A 4 -31.62 22.39 -47.97
CA PHE A 4 -33.07 22.50 -47.73
C PHE A 4 -33.21 22.81 -46.21
N LEU A 5 -33.69 23.95 -45.70
CA LEU A 5 -35.02 24.62 -45.80
C LEU A 5 -36.14 23.66 -45.35
N LEU A 6 -37.09 23.94 -44.46
CA LEU A 6 -37.73 25.16 -43.91
C LEU A 6 -38.46 24.72 -42.60
N SER A 7 -38.46 25.49 -41.50
CA SER A 7 -39.52 26.42 -41.03
C SER A 7 -40.67 25.84 -40.20
N SER A 8 -40.97 26.57 -39.11
CA SER A 8 -42.28 27.13 -38.70
C SER A 8 -42.50 26.94 -37.19
N ASP A 9 -42.40 27.95 -36.32
CA ASP A 9 -43.25 29.16 -36.11
C ASP A 9 -44.21 28.96 -34.91
N GLN A 10 -44.57 30.09 -34.29
CA GLN A 10 -45.50 30.39 -33.18
C GLN A 10 -44.77 30.80 -31.87
N SER A 11 -44.62 32.10 -31.53
CA SER A 11 -45.63 33.11 -31.07
C SER A 11 -46.33 32.67 -29.77
N GLU A 12 -46.46 33.40 -28.66
CA GLU A 12 -46.41 34.83 -28.33
C GLU A 12 -46.61 34.98 -26.79
N PHE A 13 -46.55 36.21 -26.26
CA PHE A 13 -46.96 36.70 -24.91
C PHE A 13 -46.01 36.42 -23.73
N GLY A 14 -45.59 37.38 -22.90
CA GLY A 14 -45.96 38.79 -22.79
C GLY A 14 -45.14 39.53 -21.70
N ASP A 15 -45.31 40.85 -21.72
CA ASP A 15 -45.08 41.88 -20.68
C ASP A 15 -43.67 42.20 -20.12
N ARG A 16 -43.23 43.41 -20.51
CA ARG A 16 -42.39 44.35 -19.74
C ARG A 16 -43.30 45.21 -18.82
N PRO A 17 -42.83 46.20 -18.01
CA PRO A 17 -41.47 46.55 -17.55
C PRO A 17 -41.42 46.81 -16.02
N SER A 18 -40.24 47.05 -15.45
CA SER A 18 -40.11 48.02 -14.34
C SER A 18 -38.69 48.56 -14.22
N VAL A 19 -38.62 49.73 -13.60
CA VAL A 19 -37.73 50.86 -13.86
C VAL A 19 -36.66 51.05 -12.78
N ALA A 20 -35.54 51.63 -13.21
CA ALA A 20 -34.70 52.62 -12.52
C ALA A 20 -34.07 52.33 -11.13
N ALA A 21 -32.73 52.35 -11.16
CA ALA A 21 -31.83 53.19 -10.35
C ALA A 21 -31.83 53.08 -8.81
N PHE A 22 -30.66 52.78 -8.22
CA PHE A 22 -29.83 53.77 -7.51
C PHE A 22 -28.53 53.15 -6.96
N LEU A 23 -27.40 53.85 -7.14
CA LEU A 23 -26.12 53.58 -6.47
C LEU A 23 -26.26 53.68 -4.95
N ARG A 24 -25.69 52.71 -4.22
CA ARG A 24 -25.14 52.95 -2.87
C ARG A 24 -23.83 52.17 -2.69
N LYS A 25 -22.76 52.95 -2.54
CA LYS A 25 -21.41 52.55 -2.19
C LYS A 25 -21.40 52.16 -0.71
N THR A 26 -21.14 50.89 -0.40
CA THR A 26 -20.85 50.45 0.97
C THR A 26 -19.41 49.98 1.02
N LEU A 27 -18.56 50.78 1.64
CA LEU A 27 -17.27 50.33 2.17
C LEU A 27 -17.59 49.35 3.30
N MET A 28 -17.17 48.10 3.14
CA MET A 28 -17.02 47.18 4.26
C MET A 28 -15.55 46.84 4.39
N THR A 29 -14.97 47.27 5.50
CA THR A 29 -13.68 46.80 5.99
C THR A 29 -13.94 45.77 7.10
N PHE A 30 -12.96 44.87 7.24
CA PHE A 30 -12.67 43.94 8.35
C PHE A 30 -13.27 42.53 8.22
N PRO A 31 -12.59 41.45 8.67
CA PRO A 31 -11.33 41.40 9.44
C PRO A 31 -10.19 40.59 8.80
N SER A 32 -9.05 40.67 9.48
CA SER A 32 -7.78 39.96 9.27
C SER A 32 -7.84 38.49 9.71
N ALA A 33 -7.12 37.67 8.95
CA ALA A 33 -6.58 36.34 9.26
C ALA A 33 -7.56 35.18 9.42
N GLU A 34 -7.47 34.24 8.48
CA GLU A 34 -7.63 32.82 8.80
C GLU A 34 -6.67 31.99 7.97
N THR A 35 -5.63 31.55 8.68
CA THR A 35 -4.71 30.45 8.39
C THR A 35 -5.38 29.38 7.56
N THR A 36 -4.98 29.27 6.29
CA THR A 36 -5.24 28.07 5.51
C THR A 36 -4.49 26.93 6.18
N TRP A 37 -5.24 26.07 6.86
CA TRP A 37 -4.78 24.77 7.28
C TRP A 37 -4.35 24.04 6.01
N MET A 38 -3.04 24.04 5.73
CA MET A 38 -2.49 23.03 4.85
C MET A 38 -2.76 21.70 5.55
N LEU A 39 -3.89 21.09 5.16
CA LEU A 39 -4.07 19.65 5.21
C LEU A 39 -2.90 19.08 4.43
N VAL A 40 -1.79 18.83 5.12
CA VAL A 40 -0.76 17.91 4.66
C VAL A 40 -1.53 16.59 4.54
N PRO A 41 -1.77 16.06 3.33
CA PRO A 41 -2.29 14.71 3.24
C PRO A 41 -1.26 13.86 4.01
N ALA A 42 -1.71 13.10 4.99
CA ALA A 42 -0.87 12.13 5.66
C ALA A 42 -0.23 11.30 4.56
N THR A 43 1.05 11.56 4.28
CA THR A 43 1.84 10.68 3.44
C THR A 43 1.67 9.32 4.09
N PRO A 44 1.25 8.28 3.35
CA PRO A 44 1.21 6.94 3.93
C PRO A 44 2.57 6.76 4.58
N GLU A 45 2.63 6.46 5.88
CA GLU A 45 3.90 6.19 6.56
C GLU A 45 4.67 5.25 5.64
N GLU A 46 5.69 5.78 4.97
CA GLU A 46 6.41 5.02 3.97
C GLU A 46 7.35 4.16 4.78
N ILE A 47 6.82 3.02 5.22
CA ILE A 47 7.54 2.08 6.04
C ILE A 47 8.79 1.68 5.27
N GLU A 48 9.93 1.93 5.88
CA GLU A 48 11.22 1.62 5.28
C GLU A 48 11.36 0.09 5.15
N TRP A 49 12.10 -0.36 4.15
CA TRP A 49 12.43 -1.78 4.02
C TRP A 49 13.92 -1.97 4.22
N THR A 50 14.30 -2.99 4.98
CA THR A 50 15.71 -3.32 5.22
C THR A 50 15.99 -4.78 4.90
N PRO A 51 17.09 -5.11 4.19
CA PRO A 51 17.48 -6.50 3.90
C PRO A 51 17.98 -7.25 5.14
N TYR A 52 17.98 -6.61 6.32
CA TYR A 52 18.45 -7.15 7.60
C TYR A 52 19.81 -7.88 7.48
N GLY A 53 20.79 -7.19 6.90
CA GLY A 53 22.14 -7.72 6.69
C GLY A 53 22.21 -8.88 5.69
N TYR A 54 21.23 -9.02 4.79
CA TYR A 54 21.15 -10.06 3.76
C TYR A 54 21.17 -11.50 4.32
N LYS A 55 20.85 -11.65 5.62
CA LYS A 55 20.91 -12.94 6.32
C LYS A 55 19.96 -13.97 5.73
N HIS A 56 18.83 -13.52 5.18
CA HIS A 56 17.80 -14.36 4.57
C HIS A 56 17.90 -14.42 3.04
N SER A 57 18.80 -13.65 2.44
CA SER A 57 19.02 -13.69 1.00
C SER A 57 19.70 -15.01 0.61
N PRO A 58 19.22 -15.66 -0.47
CA PRO A 58 19.85 -16.85 -0.99
C PRO A 58 21.19 -16.53 -1.66
N SER A 59 22.10 -17.50 -1.63
CA SER A 59 23.26 -17.50 -2.53
C SER A 59 22.82 -17.98 -3.91
N THR A 60 23.21 -17.26 -4.96
CA THR A 60 22.98 -17.66 -6.35
C THR A 60 23.96 -18.72 -6.85
N LEU A 61 25.07 -18.92 -6.12
CA LEU A 61 26.14 -19.85 -6.48
C LEU A 61 25.88 -21.28 -5.98
N VAL A 62 24.98 -21.42 -5.00
CA VAL A 62 24.70 -22.70 -4.34
C VAL A 62 23.40 -23.28 -4.90
N PRO A 63 23.35 -24.58 -5.24
CA PRO A 63 22.13 -25.19 -5.75
C PRO A 63 21.02 -25.12 -4.69
N TRP A 64 19.78 -24.90 -5.14
CA TRP A 64 18.62 -24.70 -4.25
C TRP A 64 18.48 -25.81 -3.20
N ARG A 65 18.73 -27.07 -3.57
CA ARG A 65 18.74 -28.21 -2.64
C ARG A 65 19.71 -28.03 -1.46
N ALA A 66 20.91 -27.53 -1.71
CA ALA A 66 21.89 -27.27 -0.66
C ALA A 66 21.50 -26.04 0.19
N VAL A 67 20.86 -25.03 -0.41
CA VAL A 67 20.29 -23.91 0.35
C VAL A 67 19.23 -24.41 1.33
N ILE A 68 18.30 -25.27 0.89
CA ILE A 68 17.30 -25.89 1.77
C ILE A 68 17.99 -26.63 2.92
N ALA A 69 18.96 -27.51 2.61
CA ALA A 69 19.68 -28.26 3.62
C ALA A 69 20.39 -27.36 4.64
N SER A 70 20.95 -26.22 4.22
CA SER A 70 21.58 -25.25 5.12
C SER A 70 20.61 -24.65 6.15
N THR A 71 19.32 -24.55 5.81
CA THR A 71 18.28 -24.04 6.73
C THR A 71 17.87 -25.03 7.81
N LEU A 72 18.39 -26.27 7.81
CA LEU A 72 18.10 -27.25 8.85
C LEU A 72 18.67 -26.82 10.21
N VAL A 73 19.88 -26.24 10.19
CA VAL A 73 20.59 -25.73 11.37
C VAL A 73 20.89 -24.23 11.27
N GLY A 74 20.80 -23.66 10.07
CA GLY A 74 21.08 -22.27 9.77
C GLY A 74 19.83 -21.39 9.66
N PRO A 75 20.01 -20.11 9.29
CA PRO A 75 18.91 -19.18 9.11
C PRO A 75 18.01 -19.61 7.95
N ALA A 76 16.73 -19.25 8.02
CA ALA A 76 15.81 -19.38 6.89
C ALA A 76 16.28 -18.56 5.69
N LYS A 77 15.99 -19.03 4.48
CA LYS A 77 16.45 -18.43 3.22
C LYS A 77 15.31 -18.29 2.23
N TYR A 78 15.20 -17.14 1.58
CA TYR A 78 14.28 -16.97 0.45
C TYR A 78 14.72 -17.80 -0.76
N ARG A 79 13.79 -18.11 -1.65
CA ARG A 79 14.10 -18.80 -2.90
C ARG A 79 14.86 -17.87 -3.85
N PRO A 80 15.92 -18.33 -4.55
CA PRO A 80 16.58 -17.56 -5.59
C PRO A 80 15.58 -17.03 -6.64
N GLY A 81 15.72 -15.76 -7.01
CA GLY A 81 14.88 -15.10 -8.02
C GLY A 81 13.58 -14.46 -7.50
N ILE A 82 13.32 -14.49 -6.19
CA ILE A 82 12.20 -13.76 -5.59
C ILE A 82 12.58 -12.31 -5.34
N ALA A 83 11.68 -11.39 -5.66
CA ALA A 83 11.77 -9.99 -5.26
C ALA A 83 11.39 -9.86 -3.77
N ILE A 84 12.37 -10.04 -2.88
CA ILE A 84 12.18 -10.11 -1.42
C ILE A 84 11.45 -8.88 -0.89
N GLU A 85 11.92 -7.67 -1.23
CA GLU A 85 11.29 -6.42 -0.79
C GLU A 85 9.80 -6.35 -1.16
N LYS A 86 9.48 -6.66 -2.41
CA LYS A 86 8.09 -6.63 -2.90
C LYS A 86 7.22 -7.63 -2.13
N LEU A 87 7.74 -8.84 -1.91
CA LEU A 87 7.04 -9.89 -1.18
C LEU A 87 6.81 -9.49 0.28
N GLU A 88 7.81 -8.91 0.94
CA GLU A 88 7.72 -8.49 2.34
C GLU A 88 6.76 -7.32 2.52
N ARG A 89 6.77 -6.34 1.61
CA ARG A 89 5.79 -5.23 1.58
C ARG A 89 4.36 -5.74 1.36
N GLU A 90 4.19 -6.71 0.45
CA GLU A 90 2.89 -7.34 0.20
C GLU A 90 2.39 -8.09 1.45
N ALA A 91 3.27 -8.88 2.09
CA ALA A 91 2.94 -9.60 3.32
C ALA A 91 2.68 -8.66 4.50
N TYR A 92 3.35 -7.52 4.56
CA TYR A 92 3.06 -6.50 5.56
C TYR A 92 1.69 -5.85 5.33
N LYS A 93 1.33 -5.58 4.07
CA LYS A 93 0.06 -4.94 3.74
C LYS A 93 -1.15 -5.88 3.92
N ASN A 94 -1.01 -7.12 3.45
CA ASN A 94 -2.12 -8.07 3.34
C ASN A 94 -2.09 -9.19 4.40
N GLY A 95 -1.01 -9.31 5.16
CA GLY A 95 -0.82 -10.36 6.15
C GLY A 95 -1.66 -10.17 7.42
N VAL A 96 -1.83 -11.28 8.14
CA VAL A 96 -2.59 -11.38 9.38
C VAL A 96 -1.69 -10.96 10.55
N PRO A 97 -2.17 -10.15 11.52
CA PRO A 97 -1.40 -9.84 12.73
C PRO A 97 -1.19 -11.09 13.58
N THR A 98 -0.04 -11.20 14.23
CA THR A 98 0.26 -12.36 15.11
C THR A 98 -0.44 -12.27 16.46
N THR A 99 -0.73 -13.41 17.08
CA THR A 99 -1.37 -13.49 18.42
C THR A 99 -0.44 -13.15 19.58
N ASN A 100 0.87 -13.03 19.35
CA ASN A 100 1.89 -12.79 20.38
C ASN A 100 1.99 -11.35 20.90
N GLY A 101 1.09 -10.44 20.50
CA GLY A 101 1.11 -9.03 20.93
C GLY A 101 2.27 -8.19 20.38
N LYS A 102 3.06 -8.74 19.45
CA LYS A 102 4.11 -8.01 18.73
C LYS A 102 3.54 -7.40 17.43
N PRO A 103 4.11 -6.30 16.92
CA PRO A 103 3.71 -5.68 15.65
C PRO A 103 4.24 -6.50 14.46
N TRP A 104 3.97 -7.79 14.47
CA TRP A 104 4.39 -8.73 13.45
C TRP A 104 3.19 -9.13 12.62
N ARG A 105 3.45 -9.39 11.34
CA ARG A 105 2.46 -9.91 10.41
C ARG A 105 2.96 -11.20 9.81
N VAL A 106 2.03 -12.09 9.52
CA VAL A 106 2.31 -13.37 8.86
C VAL A 106 1.41 -13.53 7.65
N MET A 107 1.94 -14.13 6.60
CA MET A 107 1.18 -14.40 5.38
C MET A 107 1.56 -15.76 4.81
N GLU A 108 0.56 -16.46 4.28
CA GLU A 108 0.74 -17.66 3.47
C GLU A 108 0.63 -17.30 1.99
N PHE A 109 1.52 -17.85 1.18
CA PHE A 109 1.50 -17.76 -0.27
C PHE A 109 1.09 -19.09 -0.91
N SER A 110 0.55 -19.02 -2.13
CA SER A 110 0.19 -20.20 -2.93
C SER A 110 1.40 -20.98 -3.46
N HIS A 111 2.59 -20.37 -3.45
CA HIS A 111 3.82 -20.94 -3.99
C HIS A 111 4.94 -20.93 -2.95
N CYS A 112 5.99 -21.71 -3.22
CA CYS A 112 7.17 -21.77 -2.36
C CYS A 112 7.95 -20.45 -2.44
N ILE A 113 8.07 -19.76 -1.31
CA ILE A 113 8.79 -18.48 -1.19
C ILE A 113 10.21 -18.65 -0.65
N GLY A 114 10.51 -19.79 -0.02
CA GLY A 114 11.80 -20.01 0.61
C GLY A 114 11.92 -21.34 1.31
N ALA A 115 12.82 -21.41 2.27
CA ALA A 115 13.08 -22.59 3.08
C ALA A 115 13.35 -22.19 4.54
N SER A 116 12.87 -23.03 5.45
CA SER A 116 13.06 -22.90 6.90
C SER A 116 13.10 -24.30 7.51
N HIS A 117 14.00 -24.55 8.46
CA HIS A 117 14.16 -25.84 9.15
C HIS A 117 14.35 -27.04 8.20
N GLY A 118 15.10 -26.84 7.10
CA GLY A 118 15.38 -27.89 6.13
C GLY A 118 14.21 -28.24 5.22
N LYS A 119 13.11 -27.46 5.27
CA LYS A 119 11.89 -27.71 4.49
C LYS A 119 11.55 -26.48 3.65
N LEU A 120 10.85 -26.73 2.55
CA LEU A 120 10.26 -25.64 1.76
C LEU A 120 9.23 -24.89 2.60
N SER A 121 9.20 -23.58 2.41
CA SER A 121 8.26 -22.69 3.08
C SER A 121 7.51 -21.84 2.07
N ARG A 122 6.21 -21.71 2.34
CA ARG A 122 5.28 -20.75 1.70
C ARG A 122 4.78 -19.70 2.68
N TRP A 123 5.28 -19.69 3.91
CA TRP A 123 4.85 -18.79 4.97
C TRP A 123 5.96 -17.80 5.29
N VAL A 124 5.62 -16.54 5.44
CA VAL A 124 6.55 -15.48 5.82
C VAL A 124 6.13 -14.84 7.13
N ARG A 125 7.10 -14.44 7.94
CA ARG A 125 6.91 -13.51 9.06
C ARG A 125 7.56 -12.18 8.72
N ILE A 126 6.82 -11.10 8.89
CA ILE A 126 7.29 -9.73 8.74
C ILE A 126 7.32 -9.07 10.12
N GLU A 127 8.46 -8.48 10.44
CA GLU A 127 8.70 -7.76 11.69
C GLU A 127 8.83 -6.27 11.40
N LEU A 128 8.01 -5.46 12.08
CA LEU A 128 8.20 -4.02 12.12
C LEU A 128 9.12 -3.67 13.29
N SER A 129 10.24 -3.02 13.00
CA SER A 129 11.19 -2.55 14.02
C SER A 129 11.77 -1.19 13.62
N ALA A 130 11.67 -0.21 14.52
CA ALA A 130 12.17 1.17 14.32
C ALA A 130 11.70 1.83 13.00
N GLY A 131 10.46 1.56 12.57
CA GLY A 131 9.89 2.12 11.33
C GLY A 131 10.28 1.37 10.05
N ALA A 132 11.11 0.32 10.15
CA ALA A 132 11.50 -0.52 9.03
C ALA A 132 10.91 -1.93 9.14
N ILE A 133 10.47 -2.48 8.01
CA ILE A 133 10.08 -3.88 7.89
C ILE A 133 11.21 -4.74 7.36
N HIS A 134 11.29 -5.94 7.90
CA HIS A 134 12.10 -7.03 7.39
C HIS A 134 11.42 -8.35 7.70
N GLY A 135 11.72 -9.39 6.94
CA GLY A 135 11.09 -10.68 7.14
C GLY A 135 11.98 -11.88 6.87
N HIS A 136 11.41 -13.04 7.14
CA HIS A 136 11.98 -14.31 6.72
C HIS A 136 10.92 -15.40 6.52
N PRO A 137 11.23 -16.42 5.71
CA PRO A 137 10.39 -17.61 5.63
C PRO A 137 10.34 -18.32 6.98
N ILE A 138 9.15 -18.74 7.40
CA ILE A 138 8.91 -19.48 8.64
C ILE A 138 8.40 -20.89 8.33
N SER A 139 8.41 -21.77 9.33
CA SER A 139 7.80 -23.10 9.17
C SER A 139 6.26 -23.03 9.28
N GLU A 140 5.57 -24.03 8.74
CA GLU A 140 4.11 -24.16 8.89
C GLU A 140 3.69 -24.20 10.37
N GLN A 141 4.46 -24.91 11.19
CA GLN A 141 4.21 -25.03 12.63
C GLN A 141 4.32 -23.67 13.31
N GLU A 142 5.32 -22.87 12.94
CA GLU A 142 5.49 -21.53 13.46
C GLU A 142 4.37 -20.60 12.99
N PHE A 143 3.97 -20.68 11.72
CA PHE A 143 2.83 -19.90 11.20
C PHE A 143 1.57 -20.19 12.00
N ARG A 144 1.22 -21.48 12.18
CA ARG A 144 0.07 -21.90 12.99
C ARG A 144 0.16 -21.41 14.42
N ARG A 145 1.36 -21.43 15.04
CA ARG A 145 1.57 -20.91 16.40
C ARG A 145 1.35 -19.40 16.49
N LEU A 146 1.60 -18.66 15.41
CA LEU A 146 1.45 -17.21 15.35
C LEU A 146 0.03 -16.75 14.99
N THR A 147 -0.79 -17.63 14.41
CA THR A 147 -2.16 -17.33 13.98
C THR A 147 -3.24 -17.98 14.85
N ASN A 148 -2.87 -18.84 15.79
CA ASN A 148 -3.77 -19.59 16.67
C ASN A 148 -3.72 -19.09 18.11
#